data_AF-A0A820FEA8-F1
#
_entry.id   AF-A0A820FEA8-F1
#
_cell.length_a   1.000
_cell.length_b   1.000
_cell.length_c   1.000
_cell.angle_alpha   90.00
_cell.angle_beta   90.00
_cell.angle_gamma   90.00
#
_symmetry.space_group_name_H-M   'P 1'
#
loop_
_entity.id
_entity.type
_entity.pdbx_description
1 polymer ?
#
loop_
_entity_poly.entity_id
_entity_poly.type
_entity_poly.pdbx_seq_one_letter_code
_entity_poly.pdbx_strand_id
1 'polypeptide(L)'
;MLEQYSVVVIDEVQERKIDSDIVLGLMKQCLRKRKDLKLIVMSSTIDTCLFYDYFVSNFTCETLEVGSRTCPIEDIYLDDEDENYVQAAVTKAIEIHQSDEGGDILVILRGQDEIDLALTDLNKKLENDRSYIGLPLHEELSEKEITQIFEKLPNKRKIIFSTNIAESSITIDGVKHVVDSGMKKEKIWNEQKKIEVLKIGQITKNSVQQRRKRAGRTSVGK
;
A
#
# COMPACT_ATOMS: atom_id res chain seq x y z
N MET A 1 11.27 -10.90 30.81
CA MET A 1 10.35 -11.41 29.76
C MET A 1 9.41 -10.29 29.36
N LEU A 2 8.58 -10.42 28.32
CA LEU A 2 7.52 -9.44 27.96
C LEU A 2 6.41 -9.37 29.05
N GLU A 3 6.79 -9.12 30.30
CA GLU A 3 5.94 -9.26 31.48
C GLU A 3 4.84 -8.22 31.57
N GLN A 4 5.02 -7.08 30.90
CA GLN A 4 4.05 -6.00 30.82
C GLN A 4 2.87 -6.31 29.88
N TYR A 5 2.97 -7.38 29.08
CA TYR A 5 2.00 -7.70 28.04
C TYR A 5 1.33 -9.06 28.28
N SER A 6 0.02 -9.11 28.10
CA SER A 6 -0.76 -10.35 28.10
C SER A 6 -1.04 -10.87 26.68
N VAL A 7 -1.06 -9.96 25.70
CA VAL A 7 -1.26 -10.25 24.28
C VAL A 7 -0.27 -9.43 23.46
N VAL A 8 0.35 -10.07 22.47
CA VAL A 8 1.17 -9.41 21.45
C VAL A 8 0.50 -9.61 20.10
N VAL A 9 0.37 -8.53 19.33
CA VAL A 9 -0.14 -8.57 17.95
C VAL A 9 1.00 -8.21 17.02
N ILE A 10 1.26 -9.05 16.03
CA ILE A 10 2.21 -8.77 14.96
C ILE A 10 1.40 -8.65 13.67
N ASP A 11 1.37 -7.44 13.13
CA ASP A 11 0.61 -7.11 11.92
C ASP A 11 1.50 -7.16 10.67
N GLU A 12 0.84 -7.25 9.51
CA GLU A 12 1.45 -7.23 8.18
C GLU A 12 2.58 -8.24 7.94
N VAL A 13 2.51 -9.44 8.54
CA VAL A 13 3.61 -10.42 8.43
C VAL A 13 3.90 -10.90 7.00
N GLN A 14 2.98 -10.70 6.06
CA GLN A 14 3.21 -10.95 4.64
C GLN A 14 4.35 -10.09 4.05
N GLU A 15 4.70 -8.96 4.66
CA GLU A 15 5.79 -8.10 4.17
C GLU A 15 7.17 -8.68 4.46
N ARG A 16 7.28 -9.69 5.34
CA ARG A 16 8.53 -10.38 5.68
C ARG A 16 9.67 -9.42 6.05
N LYS A 17 9.32 -8.34 6.76
CA LYS A 17 10.28 -7.42 7.37
C LYS A 17 11.17 -8.18 8.36
N ILE A 18 12.47 -7.86 8.37
CA ILE A 18 13.46 -8.54 9.21
C ILE A 18 13.10 -8.48 10.69
N ASP A 19 12.64 -7.32 11.16
CA ASP A 19 12.26 -7.11 12.55
C ASP A 19 11.05 -7.98 12.92
N SER A 20 10.04 -8.07 12.05
CA SER A 20 8.88 -8.94 12.26
C SER A 20 9.27 -10.42 12.32
N ASP A 21 10.15 -10.88 11.42
CA ASP A 21 10.65 -12.27 11.41
C ASP A 21 11.47 -12.59 12.68
N ILE A 22 12.31 -11.65 13.14
CA ILE A 22 13.05 -11.77 14.40
C ILE A 22 12.08 -11.86 15.59
N VAL A 23 11.08 -10.97 15.64
CA VAL A 23 10.08 -10.95 16.71
C VAL A 23 9.30 -12.26 16.71
N LEU A 24 8.89 -12.81 15.56
CA LEU A 24 8.21 -14.11 15.47
C LEU A 24 9.05 -15.24 16.06
N GLY A 25 10.36 -15.28 15.75
CA GLY A 25 11.29 -16.25 16.31
C GLY A 25 11.45 -16.13 17.83
N LEU A 26 11.58 -14.91 18.34
CA LEU A 26 11.66 -14.63 19.79
C LEU A 26 10.36 -14.99 20.50
N MET A 27 9.21 -14.66 19.91
CA MET A 27 7.89 -14.98 20.45
C MET A 27 7.69 -16.49 20.59
N LYS A 28 8.16 -17.29 19.63
CA LYS A 28 8.14 -18.76 19.72
C LYS A 28 8.87 -19.27 20.97
N GLN A 29 9.97 -18.63 21.36
CA GLN A 29 10.70 -18.98 22.58
C GLN A 29 9.97 -18.49 23.84
N CYS A 30 9.40 -17.28 23.81
CA CYS A 30 8.66 -16.70 24.93
C CYS A 30 7.39 -17.51 25.26
N LEU A 31 6.58 -17.87 24.27
CA LEU A 31 5.33 -18.62 24.44
C LEU A 31 5.55 -20.02 25.05
N ARG A 32 6.74 -20.63 24.88
CA ARG A 32 7.07 -21.89 25.55
C ARG A 32 7.15 -21.74 27.07
N LYS A 33 7.63 -20.59 27.54
CA LYS A 33 7.87 -20.31 28.95
C LYS A 33 6.71 -19.56 29.62
N ARG A 34 6.02 -18.68 28.89
CA ARG A 34 4.84 -17.92 29.36
C ARG A 34 3.57 -18.49 28.72
N LYS A 35 2.87 -19.37 29.45
CA LYS A 35 1.62 -20.01 28.98
C LYS A 35 0.40 -19.10 29.01
N ASP A 36 0.49 -18.00 29.74
CA ASP A 36 -0.50 -16.95 29.86
C ASP A 36 -0.44 -15.92 28.72
N LEU A 37 0.69 -15.84 28.00
CA LEU A 37 0.90 -14.91 26.90
C LEU A 37 0.22 -15.41 25.62
N LYS A 38 -0.55 -14.54 24.97
CA LYS A 38 -1.18 -14.83 23.67
C LYS A 38 -0.45 -14.08 22.55
N LEU A 39 -0.41 -14.70 21.37
CA LEU A 39 0.13 -14.11 20.15
C LEU A 39 -0.95 -14.11 19.07
N ILE A 40 -1.15 -12.97 18.43
CA ILE A 40 -1.96 -12.84 17.22
C ILE A 40 -1.01 -12.45 16.08
N VAL A 41 -1.06 -13.21 15.00
CA VAL A 41 -0.29 -12.95 13.78
C VAL A 41 -1.29 -12.58 12.69
N MET A 42 -1.24 -11.34 12.21
CA MET A 42 -2.18 -10.81 11.22
C MET A 42 -1.53 -10.75 9.85
N SER A 43 -2.26 -11.21 8.84
CA SER A 43 -1.84 -11.12 7.44
C SER A 43 -3.00 -10.70 6.54
N SER A 44 -2.69 -9.89 5.52
CA SER A 44 -3.65 -9.45 4.50
C SER A 44 -3.75 -10.40 3.29
N THR A 45 -2.97 -11.50 3.29
CA THR A 45 -2.92 -12.48 2.20
C THR A 45 -3.46 -13.84 2.64
N ILE A 46 -3.99 -14.61 1.68
CA ILE A 46 -4.63 -15.92 1.92
C ILE A 46 -3.60 -16.98 2.37
N ASP A 47 -2.31 -16.81 2.06
CA ASP A 47 -1.28 -17.78 2.42
C ASP A 47 -0.84 -17.66 3.90
N THR A 48 -1.79 -17.91 4.80
CA THR A 48 -1.55 -18.01 6.24
C THR A 48 -0.94 -19.37 6.63
N CYS A 49 -0.89 -20.32 5.69
CA CYS A 49 -0.42 -21.68 5.91
C CYS A 49 1.02 -21.71 6.42
N LEU A 50 1.92 -20.91 5.83
CA LEU A 50 3.32 -20.83 6.25
C LEU A 50 3.45 -20.49 7.75
N PHE A 51 2.71 -19.48 8.22
CA PHE A 51 2.77 -19.05 9.62
C PHE A 51 2.06 -20.05 10.54
N TYR A 52 0.93 -20.60 10.09
CA TYR A 52 0.23 -21.66 10.81
C TYR A 52 1.14 -22.87 11.05
N ASP A 53 1.75 -23.40 9.99
CA ASP A 53 2.66 -24.55 10.03
C ASP A 53 3.87 -24.28 10.94
N TYR A 54 4.39 -23.05 10.90
CA TYR A 54 5.49 -22.63 11.75
C TYR A 54 5.16 -22.73 13.25
N PHE A 55 3.93 -22.43 13.68
CA PHE A 55 3.54 -22.45 15.10
C PHE A 55 2.83 -23.72 15.56
N VAL A 56 2.01 -24.36 14.71
CA VAL A 56 1.13 -25.48 15.09
C VAL A 56 1.89 -26.69 15.66
N SER A 57 3.14 -26.89 15.25
CA SER A 57 4.02 -27.96 15.77
C SER A 57 4.30 -27.87 17.28
N ASN A 58 4.12 -26.71 17.92
CA ASN A 58 4.42 -26.52 19.34
C ASN A 58 3.28 -25.87 20.14
N PHE A 59 2.25 -25.38 19.47
CA PHE A 59 1.19 -24.58 20.07
C PHE A 59 -0.17 -24.93 19.47
N THR A 60 -1.22 -24.74 20.26
CA THR A 60 -2.59 -24.75 19.74
C THR A 60 -2.80 -23.46 18.94
N CYS A 61 -3.11 -23.59 17.65
CA CYS A 61 -3.29 -22.48 16.74
C CYS A 61 -4.64 -22.60 16.04
N GLU A 62 -5.32 -21.47 15.88
CA GLU A 62 -6.55 -21.35 15.09
C GLU A 62 -6.34 -20.27 14.03
N THR A 63 -6.86 -20.51 12.84
CA THR A 63 -6.91 -19.51 11.77
C THR A 63 -8.28 -18.85 11.77
N LEU A 64 -8.30 -17.53 11.88
CA LEU A 64 -9.51 -16.74 11.73
C LEU A 64 -9.42 -15.99 10.39
N GLU A 65 -10.32 -16.32 9.46
CA GLU A 65 -10.46 -15.56 8.22
C GLU A 65 -11.55 -14.49 8.40
N VAL A 66 -11.16 -13.23 8.27
CA VAL A 66 -12.09 -12.11 8.24
C VAL A 66 -12.42 -11.83 6.79
N GLY A 67 -13.66 -12.13 6.38
CA GLY A 67 -14.12 -11.87 5.02
C GLY A 67 -13.95 -10.40 4.64
N SER A 68 -13.26 -10.15 3.52
CA SER A 68 -13.11 -8.80 2.97
C SER A 68 -14.34 -8.43 2.17
N ARG A 69 -14.97 -7.29 2.51
CA ARG A 69 -15.97 -6.66 1.64
C ARG A 69 -15.23 -5.81 0.63
N THR A 70 -14.83 -6.40 -0.48
CA THR A 70 -14.29 -5.66 -1.62
C THR A 70 -15.38 -5.55 -2.66
N CYS A 71 -15.71 -4.33 -3.06
CA CYS A 71 -16.60 -4.08 -4.19
C CYS A 71 -15.94 -4.56 -5.50
N PRO A 72 -16.73 -4.84 -6.55
CA PRO A 72 -16.20 -5.13 -7.88
C PRO A 72 -15.23 -4.04 -8.36
N ILE A 73 -14.13 -4.46 -8.99
CA ILE A 73 -13.12 -3.57 -9.57
C ILE A 73 -12.91 -4.03 -11.01
N GLU A 74 -12.96 -3.10 -11.96
CA GLU A 74 -12.68 -3.34 -13.38
C GLU A 74 -11.22 -3.04 -13.68
N ASP A 75 -10.50 -4.01 -14.25
CA ASP A 75 -9.09 -3.82 -14.63
C ASP A 75 -8.99 -3.34 -16.09
N ILE A 76 -8.23 -2.26 -16.31
CA ILE A 76 -7.93 -1.73 -17.65
C ILE A 76 -6.41 -1.74 -17.83
N TYR A 77 -5.95 -2.46 -18.85
CA TYR A 77 -4.53 -2.55 -19.19
C TYR A 77 -4.22 -1.72 -20.42
N LEU A 78 -3.02 -1.14 -20.48
CA LEU A 78 -2.50 -0.53 -21.69
C LEU A 78 -2.08 -1.63 -22.68
N ASP A 79 -2.23 -1.36 -23.97
CA ASP A 79 -1.82 -2.30 -25.02
C ASP A 79 -0.29 -2.41 -25.12
N ASP A 80 0.42 -1.32 -24.87
CA ASP A 80 1.88 -1.22 -24.94
C ASP A 80 2.46 -0.46 -23.73
N GLU A 81 3.74 -0.69 -23.43
CA GLU A 81 4.48 0.07 -22.41
C GLU A 81 4.75 1.50 -22.89
N ASP A 82 4.50 2.50 -22.03
CA ASP A 82 4.81 3.90 -22.32
C ASP A 82 6.19 4.26 -21.73
N GLU A 83 7.13 4.70 -22.58
CA GLU A 83 8.46 5.15 -22.14
C GLU A 83 8.37 6.30 -21.14
N ASN A 84 7.31 7.12 -21.21
CA ASN A 84 7.03 8.20 -20.27
C ASN A 84 5.77 7.92 -19.44
N TYR A 85 5.76 6.78 -18.75
CA TYR A 85 4.65 6.35 -17.92
C TYR A 85 4.23 7.37 -16.83
N VAL A 86 5.13 8.27 -16.37
CA VAL A 86 4.74 9.34 -15.40
C VAL A 86 3.77 10.30 -16.07
N GLN A 87 4.10 10.78 -17.28
CA GLN A 87 3.22 11.65 -18.05
C GLN A 87 1.94 10.93 -18.47
N ALA A 88 2.03 9.65 -18.83
CA ALA A 88 0.86 8.83 -19.14
C ALA A 88 -0.07 8.71 -17.92
N ALA A 89 0.48 8.46 -16.73
CA ALA A 89 -0.28 8.37 -15.48
C ALA A 89 -0.97 9.69 -15.12
N VAL A 90 -0.29 10.84 -15.28
CA VAL A 90 -0.90 12.17 -15.09
C VAL A 90 -2.03 12.40 -16.09
N THR A 91 -1.79 12.09 -17.36
CA THR A 91 -2.80 12.24 -18.42
C THR A 91 -4.02 11.38 -18.12
N LYS A 92 -3.82 10.13 -17.68
CA LYS A 92 -4.91 9.24 -17.30
C LYS A 92 -5.67 9.74 -16.08
N ALA A 93 -4.99 10.25 -15.06
CA ALA A 93 -5.62 10.86 -13.90
C ALA A 93 -6.49 12.07 -14.29
N ILE A 94 -6.03 12.89 -15.25
CA ILE A 94 -6.80 14.02 -15.79
C ILE A 94 -8.05 13.53 -16.54
N GLU A 95 -7.92 12.52 -17.41
CA GLU A 95 -9.05 11.92 -18.11
C GLU A 95 -10.12 11.41 -17.14
N ILE A 96 -9.70 10.71 -16.09
CA ILE A 96 -10.61 10.20 -15.04
C ILE A 96 -11.26 11.38 -14.29
N HIS A 97 -10.49 12.41 -13.94
CA HIS A 97 -11.00 13.60 -13.25
C HIS A 97 -12.06 14.35 -14.07
N GLN A 98 -11.85 14.46 -15.38
CA GLN A 98 -12.76 15.10 -16.33
C GLN A 98 -13.97 14.25 -16.71
N SER A 99 -13.97 12.96 -16.36
CA SER A 99 -15.13 12.10 -16.52
C SER A 99 -16.17 12.34 -15.42
N ASP A 100 -17.43 11.98 -15.70
CA ASP A 100 -18.52 12.02 -14.70
C ASP A 100 -18.39 10.94 -13.60
N GLU A 101 -17.31 10.16 -13.60
CA GLU A 101 -17.06 9.13 -12.62
C GLU A 101 -16.47 9.74 -11.34
N GLY A 102 -17.33 10.08 -10.37
CA GLY A 102 -16.91 10.57 -9.05
C GLY A 102 -15.96 9.62 -8.30
N GLY A 103 -15.40 10.10 -7.17
CA GLY A 103 -14.43 9.35 -6.35
C GLY A 103 -13.00 9.85 -6.55
N ASP A 104 -12.16 9.64 -5.53
CA ASP A 104 -10.77 10.08 -5.53
C ASP A 104 -9.89 9.16 -6.37
N ILE A 105 -8.77 9.69 -6.84
CA ILE A 105 -7.81 9.02 -7.72
C ILE A 105 -6.51 8.80 -6.96
N LEU A 106 -6.03 7.55 -6.95
CA LEU A 106 -4.73 7.16 -6.42
C LEU A 106 -3.82 6.77 -7.58
N VAL A 107 -2.73 7.50 -7.77
CA VAL A 107 -1.70 7.23 -8.78
C VAL A 107 -0.46 6.69 -8.08
N ILE A 108 0.06 5.53 -8.50
CA ILE A 108 1.21 4.89 -7.86
C ILE A 108 2.45 4.97 -8.75
N LEU A 109 3.47 5.68 -8.27
CA LEU A 109 4.75 5.96 -8.94
C LEU A 109 5.93 5.39 -8.14
N ARG A 110 7.16 5.48 -8.68
CA ARG A 110 8.32 4.82 -8.08
C ARG A 110 8.92 5.57 -6.90
N GLY A 111 8.79 6.90 -6.84
CA GLY A 111 9.48 7.71 -5.84
C GLY A 111 9.07 9.18 -5.86
N GLN A 112 9.64 9.93 -4.92
CA GLN A 112 9.34 11.35 -4.70
C GLN A 112 9.61 12.23 -5.92
N ASP A 113 10.77 12.06 -6.58
CA ASP A 113 11.10 12.84 -7.78
C ASP A 113 10.01 12.76 -8.87
N GLU A 114 9.40 11.58 -9.03
CA GLU A 114 8.32 11.36 -9.99
C GLU A 114 6.99 11.94 -9.53
N ILE A 115 6.73 11.89 -8.22
CA ILE A 115 5.55 12.50 -7.60
C ILE A 115 5.60 14.02 -7.80
N ASP A 116 6.75 14.65 -7.57
CA ASP A 116 6.92 16.10 -7.71
C ASP A 116 6.76 16.54 -9.17
N LEU A 117 7.33 15.77 -10.11
CA LEU A 117 7.14 15.98 -11.55
C LEU A 117 5.66 15.83 -11.94
N ALA A 118 4.98 14.80 -11.45
CA ALA A 118 3.58 14.54 -11.74
C ALA A 118 2.66 15.63 -11.18
N LEU A 119 2.89 16.09 -9.95
CA LEU A 119 2.15 17.19 -9.34
C LEU A 119 2.35 18.50 -10.09
N THR A 120 3.58 18.78 -10.53
CA THR A 120 3.89 19.97 -11.34
C THR A 120 3.15 19.93 -12.67
N ASP A 121 3.19 18.79 -13.38
CA ASP A 121 2.50 18.61 -14.66
C ASP A 121 0.96 18.68 -14.50
N LEU A 122 0.40 18.02 -13.47
CA LEU A 122 -1.02 18.08 -13.15
C LEU A 122 -1.49 19.51 -12.91
N ASN A 123 -0.80 20.23 -12.02
CA ASN A 123 -1.15 21.61 -11.65
C ASN A 123 -1.06 22.57 -12.84
N LYS A 124 -0.10 22.33 -13.75
CA LYS A 124 0.04 23.11 -14.98
C LYS A 124 -1.10 22.83 -15.96
N LYS A 125 -1.46 21.56 -16.18
CA LYS A 125 -2.53 21.17 -17.12
C LYS A 125 -3.93 21.56 -16.62
N LEU A 126 -4.13 21.62 -15.31
CA LEU A 126 -5.39 21.95 -14.67
C LEU A 126 -5.33 23.29 -13.89
N GLU A 127 -4.54 24.25 -14.36
CA GLU A 127 -4.30 25.53 -13.66
C GLU A 127 -5.58 26.33 -13.33
N ASN A 128 -6.59 26.21 -14.19
CA ASN A 128 -7.87 26.92 -14.08
C ASN A 128 -8.97 26.10 -13.38
N ASP A 129 -8.70 24.83 -13.08
CA ASP A 129 -9.66 23.95 -12.41
C ASP A 129 -9.48 24.04 -10.89
N ARG A 130 -10.56 24.39 -10.19
CA ARG A 130 -10.60 24.49 -8.72
C ARG A 130 -11.30 23.31 -8.05
N SER A 131 -11.80 22.36 -8.84
CA SER A 131 -12.57 21.18 -8.40
C SER A 131 -11.70 20.00 -7.98
N TYR A 132 -10.37 20.16 -7.91
CA TYR A 132 -9.46 19.13 -7.44
C TYR A 132 -8.39 19.67 -6.48
N ILE A 133 -7.67 18.73 -5.87
CA ILE A 133 -6.41 18.97 -5.16
C ILE A 133 -5.43 17.82 -5.47
N GLY A 134 -4.22 18.17 -5.91
CA GLY A 134 -3.11 17.23 -6.03
C GLY A 134 -2.40 17.06 -4.70
N LEU A 135 -2.13 15.83 -4.27
CA LEU A 135 -1.48 15.53 -3.00
C LEU A 135 -0.34 14.51 -3.16
N PRO A 136 0.84 14.74 -2.57
CA PRO A 136 1.90 13.73 -2.50
C PRO A 136 1.62 12.71 -1.39
N LEU A 137 2.12 11.49 -1.54
CA LEU A 137 2.09 10.44 -0.51
C LEU A 137 3.33 9.55 -0.57
N HIS A 138 4.35 9.90 0.21
CA HIS A 138 5.61 9.16 0.37
C HIS A 138 6.09 9.19 1.84
N GLU A 139 7.20 8.53 2.16
CA GLU A 139 7.68 8.32 3.54
C GLU A 139 8.11 9.60 4.28
N GLU A 140 8.40 10.70 3.56
CA GLU A 140 8.98 11.93 4.12
C GLU A 140 7.97 13.06 4.36
N LEU A 141 6.67 12.76 4.34
CA LEU A 141 5.62 13.77 4.55
C LEU A 141 5.60 14.32 5.97
N SER A 142 5.30 15.61 6.09
CA SER A 142 4.99 16.27 7.36
C SER A 142 3.61 15.86 7.90
N GLU A 143 3.41 16.00 9.22
CA GLU A 143 2.11 15.72 9.87
C GLU A 143 0.95 16.51 9.23
N LYS A 144 1.22 17.73 8.78
CA LYS A 144 0.23 18.59 8.13
C LYS A 144 -0.19 18.02 6.78
N GLU A 145 0.74 17.51 5.98
CA GLU A 145 0.46 16.90 4.68
C GLU A 145 -0.31 15.60 4.83
N ILE A 146 0.09 14.75 5.79
CA ILE A 146 -0.65 13.52 6.12
C ILE A 146 -2.10 13.86 6.49
N THR A 147 -2.32 14.87 7.33
CA THR A 147 -3.66 15.30 7.73
C THR A 147 -4.52 15.70 6.53
N GLN A 148 -3.95 16.41 5.55
CA GLN A 148 -4.66 16.82 4.34
C GLN A 148 -5.12 15.64 3.48
N ILE A 149 -4.35 14.55 3.44
CA ILE A 149 -4.71 13.34 2.69
C ILE A 149 -6.01 12.71 3.24
N PHE A 150 -6.16 12.72 4.57
CA PHE A 150 -7.32 12.15 5.26
C PHE A 150 -8.51 13.11 5.37
N GLU A 151 -8.32 14.40 5.09
CA GLU A 151 -9.41 15.38 5.14
C GLU A 151 -10.49 15.06 4.09
N LYS A 152 -11.76 15.19 4.49
CA LYS A 152 -12.89 15.04 3.57
C LYS A 152 -13.16 16.36 2.87
N LEU A 153 -13.00 16.36 1.55
CA LEU A 153 -13.15 17.56 0.71
C LEU A 153 -14.38 17.40 -0.20
N PRO A 154 -15.60 17.78 0.24
CA PRO A 154 -16.83 17.48 -0.51
C PRO A 154 -16.92 18.15 -1.89
N ASN A 155 -16.22 19.27 -2.09
CA ASN A 155 -16.24 20.04 -3.34
C ASN A 155 -14.97 19.87 -4.18
N LYS A 156 -14.03 19.01 -3.75
CA LYS A 156 -12.78 18.78 -4.47
C LYS A 156 -12.45 17.31 -4.55
N ARG A 157 -12.17 16.82 -5.75
CA ARG A 157 -11.59 15.48 -5.94
C ARG A 157 -10.14 15.47 -5.50
N LYS A 158 -9.73 14.47 -4.73
CA LYS A 158 -8.31 14.25 -4.41
C LYS A 158 -7.66 13.44 -5.51
N ILE A 159 -6.53 13.93 -6.02
CA ILE A 159 -5.64 13.20 -6.93
C ILE A 159 -4.32 12.99 -6.19
N ILE A 160 -4.11 11.78 -5.71
CA ILE A 160 -3.04 11.43 -4.78
C ILE A 160 -1.96 10.69 -5.54
N PHE A 161 -0.76 11.24 -5.60
CA PHE A 161 0.41 10.57 -6.18
C PHE A 161 1.23 9.95 -5.06
N SER A 162 1.36 8.62 -5.09
CA SER A 162 1.93 7.85 -4.01
C SER A 162 3.06 6.92 -4.46
N THR A 163 3.97 6.60 -3.56
CA THR A 163 4.86 5.44 -3.71
C THR A 163 4.13 4.15 -3.31
N ASN A 164 4.87 3.05 -3.12
CA ASN A 164 4.34 1.80 -2.58
C ASN A 164 3.78 1.91 -1.14
N ILE A 165 3.88 3.06 -0.46
CA ILE A 165 3.25 3.27 0.85
C ILE A 165 1.71 3.10 0.80
N ALA A 166 1.09 3.41 -0.35
CA ALA A 166 -0.34 3.16 -0.55
C ALA A 166 -0.70 1.67 -0.71
N GLU A 167 0.28 0.78 -0.92
CA GLU A 167 0.06 -0.66 -1.13
C GLU A 167 -0.35 -1.40 0.14
N SER A 168 0.19 -1.03 1.30
CA SER A 168 -0.06 -1.69 2.59
C SER A 168 -0.51 -0.68 3.64
N SER A 169 0.35 0.29 3.94
CA SER A 169 0.36 1.04 5.21
C SER A 169 -0.74 2.08 5.40
N ILE A 170 -1.51 2.46 4.36
CA ILE A 170 -2.47 3.57 4.50
C ILE A 170 -3.80 3.35 3.77
N THR A 171 -4.91 3.57 4.48
CA THR A 171 -6.27 3.49 3.93
C THR A 171 -6.81 4.89 3.70
N ILE A 172 -6.88 5.29 2.44
CA ILE A 172 -7.44 6.59 2.06
C ILE A 172 -8.90 6.38 1.66
N ASP A 173 -9.80 6.87 2.51
CA ASP A 173 -11.22 6.85 2.22
C ASP A 173 -11.54 7.71 0.99
N GLY A 174 -12.44 7.23 0.13
CA GLY A 174 -12.91 7.94 -1.05
C GLY A 174 -12.24 7.54 -2.36
N VAL A 175 -11.12 6.82 -2.31
CA VAL A 175 -10.45 6.30 -3.51
C VAL A 175 -11.36 5.30 -4.22
N LYS A 176 -11.62 5.58 -5.51
CA LYS A 176 -12.39 4.73 -6.42
C LYS A 176 -11.59 4.33 -7.66
N HIS A 177 -10.55 5.11 -7.97
CA HIS A 177 -9.74 4.95 -9.17
C HIS A 177 -8.28 4.74 -8.81
N VAL A 178 -7.64 3.71 -9.35
CA VAL A 178 -6.20 3.44 -9.17
C VAL A 178 -5.50 3.46 -10.53
N VAL A 179 -4.50 4.32 -10.66
CA VAL A 179 -3.59 4.35 -11.82
C VAL A 179 -2.24 3.80 -11.36
N ASP A 180 -1.91 2.58 -11.75
CA ASP A 180 -0.69 1.88 -11.32
C ASP A 180 0.36 1.87 -12.43
N SER A 181 1.56 2.37 -12.15
CA SER A 181 2.70 2.26 -13.05
C SER A 181 3.26 0.84 -13.18
N GLY A 182 2.88 -0.09 -12.30
CA GLY A 182 3.42 -1.44 -12.26
C GLY A 182 4.87 -1.51 -11.75
N MET A 183 5.40 -0.39 -11.26
CA MET A 183 6.80 -0.26 -10.85
C MET A 183 6.93 0.03 -9.35
N LYS A 184 8.09 -0.32 -8.80
CA LYS A 184 8.51 0.06 -7.45
C LYS A 184 10.01 0.36 -7.39
N LYS A 185 10.39 1.14 -6.39
CA LYS A 185 11.78 1.36 -5.98
C LYS A 185 11.91 0.85 -4.55
N GLU A 186 12.73 -0.16 -4.33
CA GLU A 186 12.89 -0.79 -3.01
C GLU A 186 14.35 -0.89 -2.62
N LYS A 187 14.64 -0.76 -1.32
CA LYS A 187 15.96 -1.03 -0.78
C LYS A 187 16.18 -2.54 -0.73
N ILE A 188 17.24 -3.00 -1.39
CA ILE A 188 17.68 -4.39 -1.32
C ILE A 188 19.11 -4.47 -0.79
N TRP A 189 19.41 -5.55 -0.07
CA TRP A 189 20.77 -5.85 0.35
C TRP A 189 21.55 -6.50 -0.79
N ASN A 190 22.64 -5.87 -1.23
CA ASN A 190 23.56 -6.49 -2.17
C ASN A 190 24.63 -7.29 -1.41
N GLU A 191 24.48 -8.61 -1.37
CA GLU A 191 25.34 -9.49 -0.57
C GLU A 191 26.81 -9.48 -1.00
N GLN A 192 27.09 -9.34 -2.31
CA GLN A 192 28.46 -9.29 -2.82
C GLN A 192 29.18 -8.00 -2.44
N LYS A 193 28.44 -6.88 -2.45
CA LYS A 193 28.98 -5.55 -2.17
C LYS A 193 28.84 -5.14 -0.70
N LYS A 194 28.07 -5.88 0.10
CA LYS A 194 27.77 -5.60 1.51
C LYS A 194 27.22 -4.19 1.74
N ILE A 195 26.35 -3.75 0.83
CA ILE A 195 25.70 -2.44 0.87
C ILE A 195 24.21 -2.58 0.56
N GLU A 196 23.42 -1.66 1.09
CA GLU A 196 22.05 -1.45 0.63
C GLU A 196 22.07 -0.67 -0.69
N VAL A 197 21.29 -1.15 -1.65
CA VAL A 197 21.10 -0.46 -2.94
C VAL A 197 19.62 -0.28 -3.21
N LEU A 198 19.26 0.83 -3.85
CA LEU A 198 17.91 1.05 -4.35
C LEU A 198 17.76 0.33 -5.69
N LYS A 199 16.91 -0.69 -5.73
CA LYS A 199 16.57 -1.39 -6.97
C LYS A 199 15.22 -0.90 -7.47
N ILE A 200 15.21 -0.52 -8.74
CA ILE A 200 13.98 -0.24 -9.48
C ILE A 200 13.57 -1.53 -10.20
N GLY A 201 12.29 -1.86 -10.20
CA GLY A 201 11.77 -3.01 -10.93
C GLY A 201 10.25 -3.11 -10.93
N GLN A 202 9.76 -4.08 -11.69
CA GLN A 202 8.35 -4.43 -11.74
C GLN A 202 7.87 -5.00 -10.40
N ILE A 203 6.60 -4.78 -10.11
CA ILE A 203 5.95 -5.28 -8.90
C ILE A 203 5.55 -6.74 -9.03
N THR A 204 5.33 -7.38 -7.88
CA THR A 204 4.83 -8.77 -7.85
C THR A 204 3.35 -8.84 -8.18
N LYS A 205 2.85 -10.01 -8.58
CA LYS A 205 1.39 -10.24 -8.75
C LYS A 205 0.60 -9.93 -7.47
N ASN A 206 1.16 -10.24 -6.30
CA ASN A 206 0.53 -9.91 -5.02
C ASN A 206 0.44 -8.39 -4.83
N SER A 207 1.49 -7.66 -5.16
CA SER A 207 1.50 -6.19 -5.11
C SER A 207 0.46 -5.59 -6.04
N VAL A 208 0.33 -6.08 -7.29
CA VAL A 208 -0.74 -5.66 -8.21
C VAL A 208 -2.11 -5.83 -7.55
N GLN A 209 -2.37 -6.99 -6.95
CA GLN A 209 -3.65 -7.26 -6.29
C GLN A 209 -3.91 -6.32 -5.10
N GLN A 210 -2.89 -6.00 -4.30
CA GLN A 210 -3.03 -5.09 -3.16
C GLN A 210 -3.28 -3.64 -3.59
N ARG A 211 -2.59 -3.19 -4.65
CA ARG A 211 -2.79 -1.85 -5.24
C ARG A 211 -4.18 -1.72 -5.87
N ARG A 212 -4.58 -2.70 -6.70
CA ARG A 212 -5.93 -2.81 -7.28
C ARG A 212 -7.02 -2.73 -6.23
N LYS A 213 -6.89 -3.46 -5.12
CA LYS A 213 -7.89 -3.47 -4.04
C LYS A 213 -8.15 -2.10 -3.41
N ARG A 214 -7.27 -1.10 -3.60
CA ARG A 214 -7.48 0.25 -3.09
C ARG A 214 -8.68 0.95 -3.76
N ALA A 215 -9.00 0.60 -5.01
CA ALA A 215 -10.17 1.12 -5.74
C ALA A 215 -11.52 0.60 -5.22
N GLY A 216 -11.56 -0.62 -4.68
CA GLY A 216 -12.81 -1.33 -4.37
C GLY A 216 -13.22 -1.34 -2.90
N ARG A 217 -12.68 -0.45 -2.05
CA ARG A 217 -12.94 -0.52 -0.60
C ARG A 217 -14.31 0.00 -0.18
N THR A 218 -14.79 1.05 -0.82
CA THR A 218 -16.01 1.76 -0.43
C THR A 218 -17.12 1.65 -1.47
N SER A 219 -16.76 1.48 -2.74
CA SER A 219 -17.70 1.39 -3.86
C SER A 219 -17.07 0.63 -5.04
N VAL A 220 -17.86 0.36 -6.09
CA VAL A 220 -17.35 -0.21 -7.35
C VAL A 220 -16.25 0.69 -7.88
N GLY A 221 -15.07 0.13 -8.15
CA GLY A 221 -13.87 0.88 -8.53
C GLY A 221 -13.28 0.48 -9.88
N LYS A 222 -12.23 1.19 -10.28
CA LYS A 222 -11.42 0.92 -11.47
C LYS A 222 -9.94 1.04 -11.12
#